data_AF-A0A6L9ZD46-F1
#
_entry.id   AF-A0A6L9ZD46-F1
#
_cell.length_a   1.000
_cell.length_b   1.000
_cell.length_c   1.000
_cell.angle_alpha   90.00
_cell.angle_beta   90.00
_cell.angle_gamma   90.00
#
_symmetry.space_group_name_H-M   'P 1'
#
loop_
_entity.id
_entity.type
_entity.pdbx_description
1 polymer ?
#
loop_
_entity_poly.entity_id
_entity_poly.type
_entity_poly.pdbx_seq_one_letter_code
_entity_poly.pdbx_strand_id
1 'polypeptide(L)'
;MTNYVEIPKASINTKITFREYFQKNSLMTLLSFISKYGVDRPYLGRACLYLLGSLAEFPFSLYEDLVYGSRIEATQFSEHPVFVIGHWRSGTTHLHNILSQDPQWATPTHMHVFYSKTFFTFDRFRALLSSRLPKERGYDQVKVGL
;
A
#
# COMPACT_ATOMS: atom_id res chain seq x y z
N MET A 1 -5.03 35.11 19.65
CA MET A 1 -6.27 34.32 19.45
C MET A 1 -6.24 33.77 18.04
N THR A 2 -5.71 32.56 17.87
CA THR A 2 -5.56 31.93 16.55
C THR A 2 -6.90 31.28 16.19
N ASN A 3 -7.59 31.85 15.20
CA ASN A 3 -8.84 31.31 14.69
C ASN A 3 -8.58 29.96 14.03
N TYR A 4 -8.91 28.86 14.71
CA TYR A 4 -8.98 27.55 14.09
C TYR A 4 -10.18 27.55 13.14
N VAL A 5 -9.91 27.48 11.84
CA VAL A 5 -10.93 27.23 10.83
C VAL A 5 -11.40 25.79 11.05
N GLU A 6 -12.63 25.61 11.53
CA GLU A 6 -13.24 24.29 11.63
C GLU A 6 -13.36 23.69 10.23
N ILE A 7 -12.48 22.74 9.92
CA ILE A 7 -12.54 21.99 8.66
C ILE A 7 -13.75 21.05 8.76
N PRO A 8 -14.72 21.11 7.83
CA PRO A 8 -15.89 20.24 7.87
C PRO A 8 -15.44 18.78 7.85
N LYS A 9 -15.90 17.99 8.83
CA LYS A 9 -15.69 16.55 8.86
C LYS A 9 -16.34 15.95 7.62
N ALA A 10 -15.55 15.67 6.59
CA ALA A 10 -16.01 14.93 5.43
C ALA A 10 -16.48 13.55 5.91
N SER A 11 -17.79 13.30 5.87
CA SER A 11 -18.37 11.99 6.17
C SER A 11 -18.11 11.07 4.97
N ILE A 12 -16.90 10.54 4.89
CA ILE A 12 -16.58 9.47 3.96
C ILE A 12 -17.37 8.26 4.44
N ASN A 13 -18.29 7.75 3.61
CA ASN A 13 -19.06 6.56 3.92
C ASN A 13 -18.11 5.35 3.93
N THR A 14 -17.64 4.95 5.11
CA THR A 14 -16.62 3.92 5.32
C THR A 14 -17.20 2.50 5.39
N LYS A 15 -18.51 2.32 5.17
CA LYS A 15 -19.12 0.98 5.20
C LYS A 15 -18.76 0.21 3.92
N ILE A 16 -17.61 -0.45 3.94
CA ILE A 16 -17.20 -1.37 2.88
C ILE A 16 -17.80 -2.74 3.19
N THR A 17 -18.54 -3.33 2.25
CA THR A 17 -19.19 -4.62 2.47
C THR A 17 -18.17 -5.76 2.30
N PHE A 18 -18.33 -6.89 3.01
CA PHE A 18 -17.49 -8.10 2.84
C PHE A 18 -17.35 -8.55 1.37
N ARG A 19 -18.42 -8.35 0.57
CA ARG A 19 -18.42 -8.58 -0.88
C ARG A 19 -17.46 -7.67 -1.64
N GLU A 20 -17.29 -6.42 -1.20
CA GLU A 20 -16.36 -5.45 -1.79
C GLU A 20 -14.92 -5.77 -1.40
N TYR A 21 -14.67 -6.28 -0.19
CA TYR A 21 -13.37 -6.85 0.18
C TYR A 21 -12.98 -8.00 -0.76
N PHE A 22 -13.89 -8.96 -0.98
CA PHE A 22 -13.65 -10.10 -1.86
C PHE A 22 -13.47 -9.68 -3.33
N GLN A 23 -14.21 -8.68 -3.81
CA GLN A 23 -14.10 -8.12 -5.16
C GLN A 23 -12.82 -7.29 -5.38
N LYS A 24 -12.20 -6.77 -4.32
CA LYS A 24 -10.94 -5.99 -4.37
C LYS A 24 -9.66 -6.85 -4.37
N ASN A 25 -9.76 -8.17 -4.52
CA ASN A 25 -8.59 -9.03 -4.60
C ASN A 25 -7.88 -8.90 -5.96
N SER A 26 -6.54 -8.89 -5.91
CA SER A 26 -5.66 -8.83 -7.09
C SER A 26 -6.00 -9.92 -8.12
N LEU A 27 -6.25 -11.15 -7.66
CA LEU A 27 -6.59 -12.28 -8.51
C LEU A 27 -7.91 -12.10 -9.27
N MET A 28 -8.99 -11.70 -8.58
CA MET A 28 -10.30 -11.50 -9.21
C MET A 28 -10.26 -10.33 -10.20
N THR A 29 -9.54 -9.28 -9.84
CA THR A 29 -9.31 -8.12 -10.71
C THR A 29 -8.60 -8.56 -11.98
N LEU A 30 -7.49 -9.30 -11.86
CA LEU A 30 -6.74 -9.81 -13.02
C LEU A 30 -7.58 -10.73 -13.90
N LEU A 31 -8.33 -11.67 -13.31
CA LEU A 31 -9.24 -12.54 -14.05
C LEU A 31 -10.33 -11.74 -14.78
N SER A 32 -10.87 -10.70 -14.15
CA SER A 32 -11.87 -9.83 -14.80
C SER A 32 -11.29 -9.08 -16.00
N PHE A 33 -10.03 -8.62 -15.91
CA PHE A 33 -9.34 -7.98 -17.03
C PHE A 33 -9.07 -8.98 -18.16
N ILE A 34 -8.59 -10.18 -17.84
CA ILE A 34 -8.35 -11.23 -18.83
C ILE A 34 -9.66 -11.65 -19.51
N SER A 35 -10.74 -11.80 -18.76
CA SER A 35 -12.05 -12.15 -19.32
C SER A 35 -12.64 -11.05 -20.19
N LYS A 36 -12.37 -9.77 -19.88
CA LYS A 36 -12.94 -8.62 -20.60
C LYS A 36 -12.14 -8.22 -21.83
N TYR A 37 -10.80 -8.24 -21.75
CA TYR A 37 -9.92 -7.73 -22.78
C TYR A 37 -9.12 -8.82 -23.51
N GLY A 38 -9.04 -10.03 -22.96
CA GLY A 38 -8.19 -11.09 -23.48
C GLY A 38 -6.70 -10.83 -23.23
N VAL A 39 -5.86 -11.75 -23.70
CA VAL A 39 -4.39 -11.64 -23.63
C VAL A 39 -3.82 -12.08 -24.98
N ASP A 40 -2.97 -11.25 -25.58
CA ASP A 40 -2.32 -11.64 -26.84
C ASP A 40 -1.37 -12.82 -26.62
N ARG A 41 -1.27 -13.70 -27.63
CA ARG A 41 -0.38 -14.88 -27.63
C ARG A 41 1.05 -14.64 -27.11
N PRO A 42 1.78 -13.59 -27.53
CA PRO A 42 3.14 -13.35 -27.02
C PRO A 42 3.20 -13.03 -25.52
N TYR A 43 2.09 -12.64 -24.90
CA TYR A 43 2.04 -12.23 -23.49
C TYR A 43 1.42 -13.28 -22.56
N LEU A 44 1.00 -14.44 -23.08
CA LEU A 44 0.42 -15.50 -22.26
C LEU A 44 1.35 -16.00 -21.14
N GLY A 45 2.66 -16.09 -21.42
CA GLY A 45 3.64 -16.46 -20.41
C GLY A 45 3.69 -15.46 -19.25
N ARG A 46 3.63 -14.15 -19.57
CA ARG A 46 3.58 -13.09 -18.55
C ARG A 46 2.27 -13.12 -17.76
N ALA A 47 1.14 -13.31 -18.45
CA ALA A 47 -0.16 -13.46 -17.80
C ALA A 47 -0.19 -14.65 -16.83
N CYS A 48 0.39 -15.79 -17.22
CA CYS A 48 0.51 -16.95 -16.34
C CYS A 48 1.37 -16.63 -15.10
N LEU A 49 2.52 -15.97 -15.26
CA LEU A 49 3.36 -15.56 -14.13
C LEU A 49 2.63 -14.61 -13.17
N TYR A 50 1.89 -13.64 -13.69
CA TYR A 50 1.08 -12.75 -12.85
C TYR A 50 -0.06 -13.49 -12.14
N LEU A 51 -0.74 -14.42 -12.83
CA LEU A 51 -1.79 -15.25 -12.23
C LEU A 51 -1.23 -16.11 -11.09
N LEU A 52 -0.07 -16.74 -11.28
CA LEU A 52 0.59 -17.53 -10.25
C LEU A 52 0.98 -16.66 -9.04
N GLY A 53 1.53 -15.46 -9.31
CA GLY A 53 1.83 -14.49 -8.26
C GLY A 53 0.60 -14.08 -7.45
N SER A 54 -0.47 -13.67 -8.13
CA SER A 54 -1.74 -13.30 -7.50
C SER A 54 -2.38 -14.47 -6.75
N LEU A 55 -2.27 -15.70 -7.26
CA LEU A 55 -2.78 -16.89 -6.59
C LEU A 55 -1.99 -17.21 -5.31
N ALA A 56 -0.67 -17.04 -5.35
CA ALA A 56 0.20 -17.22 -4.19
C ALA A 56 -0.04 -16.15 -3.11
N GLU A 57 -0.33 -14.90 -3.51
CA GLU A 57 -0.67 -13.79 -2.59
C GLU A 57 -2.06 -13.94 -1.97
N PHE A 58 -3.03 -14.48 -2.72
CA PHE A 58 -4.43 -14.58 -2.33
C PHE A 58 -4.70 -15.10 -0.91
N PRO A 59 -4.14 -16.24 -0.45
CA PRO A 59 -4.40 -16.73 0.91
C PRO A 59 -3.91 -15.75 1.99
N PHE A 60 -2.80 -15.06 1.76
CA PHE A 60 -2.25 -14.08 2.71
C PHE A 60 -3.12 -12.83 2.77
N SER A 61 -3.55 -12.31 1.61
CA SER A 61 -4.44 -11.15 1.56
C SER A 61 -5.78 -11.45 2.22
N LEU A 62 -6.34 -12.64 2.01
CA LEU A 62 -7.60 -13.03 2.63
C LEU A 62 -7.46 -13.16 4.15
N TYR A 63 -6.35 -13.74 4.63
CA TYR A 63 -6.05 -13.80 6.06
C TYR A 63 -5.95 -12.41 6.68
N GLU A 64 -5.26 -11.48 6.03
CA GLU A 64 -5.08 -10.12 6.51
C GLU A 64 -6.41 -9.36 6.58
N ASP A 65 -7.22 -9.45 5.52
CA ASP A 65 -8.55 -8.84 5.46
C ASP A 65 -9.47 -9.40 6.56
N LEU A 66 -9.43 -10.72 6.84
CA LEU A 66 -10.24 -11.34 7.89
C LEU A 66 -9.80 -10.95 9.31
N VAL A 67 -8.49 -10.84 9.57
CA VAL A 67 -7.96 -10.58 10.91
C VAL A 67 -7.92 -9.09 11.24
N TYR A 68 -7.54 -8.26 10.26
CA TYR A 68 -7.31 -6.83 10.47
C TYR A 68 -8.37 -5.93 9.85
N GLY A 69 -9.19 -6.41 8.91
CA GLY A 69 -10.18 -5.59 8.20
C GLY A 69 -11.08 -4.78 9.13
N SER A 70 -11.70 -5.44 10.12
CA SER A 70 -12.56 -4.77 11.11
C SER A 70 -11.81 -3.77 11.99
N ARG A 71 -10.52 -4.02 12.28
CA ARG A 71 -9.68 -3.10 13.06
C ARG A 71 -9.31 -1.86 12.25
N ILE A 72 -8.98 -2.04 10.98
CA ILE A 72 -8.68 -0.96 10.04
C ILE A 72 -9.89 -0.05 9.88
N GLU A 73 -11.09 -0.61 9.66
CA GLU A 73 -12.32 0.17 9.54
C GLU A 73 -12.70 0.93 10.81
N ALA A 74 -12.42 0.34 11.98
CA ALA A 74 -12.66 0.98 13.26
C ALA A 74 -11.58 2.00 13.65
N THR A 75 -10.47 2.08 12.92
CA THR A 75 -9.36 2.98 13.24
C THR A 75 -9.75 4.42 12.96
N GLN A 76 -9.76 5.24 14.01
CA GLN A 76 -9.95 6.69 13.90
C GLN A 76 -8.60 7.39 14.01
N PHE A 77 -8.34 8.33 13.08
CA PHE A 77 -7.15 9.17 13.16
C PHE A 77 -7.34 10.21 14.26
N SER A 78 -6.47 10.18 15.28
CA SER A 78 -6.46 11.15 16.38
C SER A 78 -5.90 12.51 15.94
N GLU A 79 -4.95 12.51 15.01
CA GLU A 79 -4.27 13.70 14.51
C GLU A 79 -4.44 13.83 12.98
N HIS A 80 -4.31 15.06 12.49
CA HIS A 80 -4.41 15.34 11.07
C HIS A 80 -3.14 14.92 10.33
N PRO A 81 -3.26 14.20 9.19
CA PRO A 81 -2.09 13.82 8.39
C PRO A 81 -1.45 15.04 7.73
N VAL A 82 -0.12 15.01 7.61
CA VAL A 82 0.66 16.03 6.89
C VAL A 82 0.95 15.54 5.47
N PHE A 83 0.59 16.36 4.48
CA PHE A 83 0.89 16.09 3.07
C PHE A 83 2.00 17.03 2.59
N VAL A 84 3.10 16.44 2.10
CA VAL A 84 4.19 17.18 1.46
C VAL A 84 3.96 17.18 -0.05
N ILE A 85 3.64 18.34 -0.61
CA ILE A 85 3.38 18.53 -2.05
C ILE A 85 4.35 19.59 -2.57
N GLY A 86 4.86 19.40 -3.79
CA GLY A 86 5.75 20.37 -4.43
C GLY A 86 6.12 19.97 -5.84
N HIS A 87 6.80 20.88 -6.54
CA HIS A 87 7.30 20.63 -7.88
C HIS A 87 8.39 19.54 -7.88
N TRP A 88 8.56 18.83 -9.00
CA TRP A 88 9.67 17.89 -9.12
C TRP A 88 11.02 18.60 -8.91
N ARG A 89 11.97 17.92 -8.25
CA ARG A 89 13.29 18.45 -7.91
C ARG A 89 13.32 19.64 -6.92
N SER A 90 12.22 19.94 -6.23
CA SER A 90 12.16 20.96 -5.16
C SER A 90 12.66 20.49 -3.80
N GLY A 91 13.21 19.27 -3.69
CA GLY A 91 13.72 18.73 -2.43
C GLY A 91 12.67 18.15 -1.48
N THR A 92 11.43 17.94 -1.93
CA THR A 92 10.35 17.32 -1.13
C THR A 92 10.74 15.95 -0.55
N THR A 93 11.53 15.16 -1.28
CA THR A 93 12.08 13.89 -0.77
C THR A 93 13.00 14.09 0.43
N HIS A 94 13.84 15.14 0.41
CA HIS A 94 14.75 15.41 1.53
C HIS A 94 13.97 15.88 2.75
N LEU A 95 12.98 16.76 2.57
CA LEU A 95 12.07 17.18 3.63
C LEU A 95 11.33 15.98 4.25
N HIS A 96 10.76 15.09 3.43
CA HIS A 96 10.10 13.88 3.90
C HIS A 96 11.05 13.01 4.75
N ASN A 97 12.30 12.83 4.34
CA ASN A 97 13.29 12.03 5.08
C ASN A 97 13.69 12.65 6.43
N ILE A 98 13.60 13.98 6.58
CA ILE A 98 13.83 14.65 7.86
C ILE A 98 12.61 14.41 8.77
N LEU A 99 11.40 14.64 8.24
CA LEU A 99 10.15 14.43 8.99
C LEU A 99 10.00 12.98 9.45
N SER A 100 10.40 12.00 8.64
CA SER A 100 10.29 10.58 8.98
C SER A 100 11.22 10.11 10.10
N GLN A 101 12.18 10.94 10.55
CA GLN A 101 13.06 10.59 11.67
C GLN A 101 12.43 10.88 13.03
N ASP A 102 11.41 11.73 13.07
CA ASP A 102 10.72 12.06 14.30
C ASP A 102 9.69 10.96 14.64
N PRO A 103 9.80 10.31 15.81
CA PRO A 103 8.91 9.22 16.24
C PRO A 103 7.43 9.61 16.35
N GLN A 104 7.11 10.91 16.38
CA GLN A 104 5.72 11.35 16.36
C GLN A 104 5.01 10.97 15.05
N TRP A 105 5.75 10.83 13.94
CA TRP A 105 5.17 10.59 12.62
C TRP A 105 5.27 9.13 12.22
N ALA A 106 4.16 8.60 11.67
CA ALA A 106 4.16 7.35 10.92
C ALA A 106 4.25 7.65 9.42
N THR A 107 5.32 7.21 8.77
CA THR A 107 5.48 7.31 7.31
C THR A 107 5.42 5.93 6.66
N PRO A 108 4.76 5.78 5.49
CA PRO A 108 4.73 4.52 4.79
C PRO A 108 6.13 4.15 4.31
N THR A 109 6.54 2.92 4.59
CA THR A 109 7.80 2.38 4.11
C THR A 109 7.62 1.77 2.73
N HIS A 110 8.72 1.42 2.05
CA HIS A 110 8.61 0.77 0.74
C HIS A 110 7.83 -0.54 0.85
N MET A 111 8.04 -1.29 1.93
CA MET A 111 7.31 -2.54 2.18
C MET A 111 5.79 -2.33 2.25
N HIS A 112 5.35 -1.29 2.96
CA HIS A 112 3.92 -0.97 3.07
C HIS A 112 3.30 -0.58 1.72
N VAL A 113 4.06 0.13 0.88
CA VAL A 113 3.58 0.55 -0.44
C VAL A 113 3.56 -0.61 -1.43
N PHE A 114 4.61 -1.44 -1.46
CA PHE A 114 4.70 -2.57 -2.39
C PHE A 114 3.74 -3.72 -2.02
N TYR A 115 3.55 -3.99 -0.73
CA TYR A 115 2.73 -5.11 -0.24
C TYR A 115 1.51 -4.64 0.55
N SER A 116 0.82 -3.60 0.08
CA SER A 116 -0.28 -2.93 0.80
C SER A 116 -1.43 -3.83 1.29
N LYS A 117 -1.63 -5.01 0.67
CA LYS A 117 -2.66 -5.98 1.04
C LYS A 117 -2.23 -7.02 2.06
N THR A 118 -0.93 -7.13 2.30
CA THR A 118 -0.34 -8.23 3.05
C THR A 118 0.75 -7.75 4.01
N PHE A 119 0.90 -6.43 4.19
CA PHE A 119 2.04 -5.87 4.87
C PHE A 119 2.04 -6.21 6.36
N PHE A 120 0.88 -6.29 7.03
CA PHE A 120 0.84 -6.68 8.45
C PHE A 120 1.35 -8.10 8.66
N THR A 121 1.11 -8.98 7.69
CA THR A 121 1.58 -10.36 7.71
C THR A 121 3.07 -10.43 7.33
N PHE A 122 3.48 -9.72 6.28
CA PHE A 122 4.86 -9.74 5.79
C PHE A 122 5.85 -8.95 6.66
N ASP A 123 5.40 -7.99 7.47
CA ASP A 123 6.30 -7.25 8.36
C ASP A 123 6.92 -8.17 9.42
N ARG A 124 6.23 -9.27 9.78
CA ARG A 124 6.81 -10.34 10.61
C ARG A 124 7.96 -11.09 9.93
N PHE A 125 7.97 -11.10 8.59
CA PHE A 125 9.00 -11.70 7.75
C PHE A 125 9.95 -10.65 7.15
N ARG A 126 9.90 -9.40 7.63
CA ARG A 126 10.70 -8.28 7.16
C ARG A 126 12.20 -8.57 7.13
N ALA A 127 12.72 -9.29 8.13
CA ALA A 127 14.14 -9.67 8.17
C ALA A 127 14.55 -10.62 7.04
N LEU A 128 13.64 -11.46 6.54
CA LEU A 128 13.87 -12.35 5.40
C LEU A 128 13.72 -11.59 4.08
N LEU A 129 12.76 -10.66 4.00
CA LEU A 129 12.52 -9.85 2.81
C LEU A 129 13.58 -8.75 2.61
N SER A 130 14.15 -8.21 3.68
CA SER A 130 15.18 -7.16 3.62
C SER A 130 16.45 -7.62 2.91
N SER A 131 16.78 -8.91 2.99
CA SER A 131 17.92 -9.49 2.27
C SER A 131 17.73 -9.52 0.76
N ARG A 132 16.49 -9.45 0.26
CA ARG A 132 16.16 -9.47 -1.18
C ARG A 132 15.89 -8.09 -1.75
N LEU A 133 15.78 -7.07 -0.90
CA LEU A 133 15.54 -5.71 -1.35
C LEU A 133 16.86 -5.05 -1.78
N PRO A 134 16.86 -4.33 -2.92
CA PRO A 134 18.03 -3.55 -3.32
C PRO A 134 18.30 -2.46 -2.27
N LYS A 135 19.58 -2.23 -1.99
CA LYS A 135 19.99 -1.21 -0.98
C LYS A 135 19.58 0.21 -1.39
N GLU A 136 19.46 0.45 -2.69
CA GLU A 136 19.13 1.73 -3.31
C GLU A 136 17.94 1.58 -4.26
N ARG A 137 17.25 2.68 -4.54
CA ARG A 137 16.02 2.71 -5.36
C ARG A 137 16.25 2.39 -6.85
N GLY A 138 17.50 2.19 -7.28
CA GLY A 138 17.90 1.77 -8.63
C GLY A 138 18.11 2.93 -9.62
N TYR A 139 17.43 4.06 -9.42
CA TYR A 139 17.55 5.28 -10.25
C TYR A 139 18.14 6.48 -9.49
N ASP A 140 18.36 6.36 -8.19
CA ASP A 140 18.98 7.37 -7.32
C ASP A 140 19.66 6.67 -6.13
N GLN A 141 20.70 7.29 -5.54
CA GLN A 141 21.48 6.79 -4.39
C GLN A 141 20.74 6.93 -3.04
N VAL A 142 19.41 7.01 -3.08
CA VAL A 142 18.60 7.07 -1.86
C VAL A 142 18.31 5.65 -1.40
N LYS A 143 18.59 5.38 -0.12
CA LYS A 143 18.32 4.09 0.51
C LYS A 143 16.84 3.75 0.45
N VAL A 144 16.55 2.46 0.25
CA VAL A 144 15.19 1.93 0.37
C VAL A 144 14.84 1.86 1.85
N GLY A 145 13.80 2.59 2.26
CA GLY A 145 13.26 2.49 3.61
C GLY A 145 12.48 1.20 3.72
N LEU A 146 13.00 0.24 4.48
CA LEU A 146 12.27 -0.97 4.85
C LEU A 146 11.02 -0.57 5.61
#